data_AF-A0A2D8QCG8-F1
#
_entry.id   AF-A0A2D8QCG8-F1
#
_cell.length_a   1.000
_cell.length_b   1.000
_cell.length_c   1.000
_cell.angle_alpha   90.00
_cell.angle_beta   90.00
_cell.angle_gamma   90.00
#
_symmetry.space_group_name_H-M   'P 1'
#
loop_
_entity.id
_entity.type
_entity.pdbx_description
1 polymer ?
#
loop_
_entity_poly.entity_id
_entity_poly.type
_entity_poly.pdbx_seq_one_letter_code
_entity_poly.pdbx_strand_id
1 'polypeptide(L)'
;MRRRRSDRTSAPSPAEPAPIDPIDPDAAAGSVLAGDCIEVMRRLPAGSVDMIFADPPYNLQLAGPLHRPNNSRVAAVEDAWDKFPDFAAYDAFTHAWMAEARRVLKPQGTIWVIGSYHNIFRVGAAIQDLGFWILNDVIWRKTNPMPNFRGRRFTNAHETLIWAARDARTRYRFNYKALKRLNDGLQMRSDWLLPICSGPERLKDGDGRKAHATQKPLALLYRVLQAATAPGDLVLDPFFGTGSTGVAAKALGRRFIGIERDPGYVDLAMRRLAEAPETPDPKLLGGDGVEREPRIAFGLLVETGLLPVGTKLWDRQARHSVKVRADGLVETGRGRNAAFGSIHQMGVKASGGPSCNGWTFWHTRARNGTLTPIDELRRRLRAEMAEEPLTAAEEDAAEENAAGTDIPAILPVTT
;
A
#
# COMPACT_ATOMS: atom_id res chain seq x y z
N MET A 1 -61.00 -47.35 -16.67
CA MET A 1 -59.62 -47.24 -17.16
C MET A 1 -58.85 -46.22 -16.32
N ARG A 2 -58.02 -46.68 -15.35
CA ARG A 2 -57.17 -45.82 -14.51
C ARG A 2 -55.91 -45.43 -15.28
N ARG A 3 -55.63 -44.13 -15.42
CA ARG A 3 -54.38 -43.61 -15.99
C ARG A 3 -53.26 -43.72 -14.94
N ARG A 4 -52.16 -44.41 -15.29
CA ARG A 4 -50.92 -44.48 -14.49
C ARG A 4 -50.24 -43.11 -14.47
N ARG A 5 -49.87 -42.63 -13.28
CA ARG A 5 -48.90 -41.54 -13.10
C ARG A 5 -47.50 -42.11 -13.28
N SER A 6 -46.67 -41.45 -14.08
CA SER A 6 -45.24 -41.75 -14.23
C SER A 6 -44.46 -41.09 -13.09
N ASP A 7 -43.71 -41.89 -12.34
CA ASP A 7 -42.75 -41.41 -11.36
C ASP A 7 -41.61 -40.67 -12.06
N ARG A 8 -41.39 -39.40 -11.69
CA ARG A 8 -40.17 -38.67 -11.99
C ARG A 8 -39.17 -38.96 -10.88
N THR A 9 -38.15 -39.75 -11.18
CA THR A 9 -36.95 -39.87 -10.35
C THR A 9 -36.25 -38.51 -10.28
N SER A 10 -36.24 -37.89 -9.10
CA SER A 10 -35.45 -36.69 -8.79
C SER A 10 -33.96 -37.01 -8.86
N ALA A 11 -33.20 -36.23 -9.62
CA ALA A 11 -31.74 -36.29 -9.59
C ALA A 11 -31.23 -35.98 -8.16
N PRO A 12 -30.13 -36.62 -7.72
CA PRO A 12 -29.57 -36.35 -6.40
C PRO A 12 -29.09 -34.89 -6.33
N SER A 13 -29.46 -34.21 -5.24
CA SER A 13 -28.89 -32.91 -4.87
C SER A 13 -27.36 -33.05 -4.79
N PRO A 14 -26.58 -32.07 -5.29
CA PRO A 14 -25.13 -32.09 -5.10
C PRO A 14 -24.85 -32.17 -3.59
N ALA A 15 -24.00 -33.13 -3.21
CA ALA A 15 -23.57 -33.32 -1.83
C ALA A 15 -22.98 -32.01 -1.31
N GLU A 16 -23.35 -31.61 -0.09
CA GLU A 16 -22.66 -30.53 0.61
C GLU A 16 -21.17 -30.87 0.68
N PRO A 17 -20.27 -29.92 0.33
CA PRO A 17 -18.83 -30.15 0.43
C PRO A 17 -18.47 -30.48 1.88
N ALA A 18 -17.57 -31.45 2.06
CA ALA A 18 -17.09 -31.86 3.37
C ALA A 18 -16.62 -30.63 4.18
N PRO A 19 -16.79 -30.64 5.52
CA PRO A 19 -16.32 -29.53 6.36
C PRO A 19 -14.82 -29.32 6.13
N ILE A 20 -14.50 -28.12 5.66
CA ILE A 20 -13.15 -27.68 5.36
C ILE A 20 -12.53 -27.18 6.68
N ASP A 21 -11.44 -27.80 7.16
CA ASP A 21 -10.75 -27.35 8.37
C ASP A 21 -10.27 -25.90 8.20
N PRO A 22 -10.83 -24.94 8.97
CA PRO A 22 -10.55 -23.53 8.78
C PRO A 22 -9.13 -23.19 9.23
N ILE A 23 -8.48 -22.29 8.50
CA ILE A 23 -7.18 -21.73 8.85
C ILE A 23 -7.42 -20.40 9.57
N ASP A 24 -6.90 -20.26 10.78
CA ASP A 24 -6.85 -18.98 11.48
C ASP A 24 -5.79 -18.07 10.82
N PRO A 25 -6.18 -16.92 10.21
CA PRO A 25 -5.26 -16.01 9.55
C PRO A 25 -4.20 -15.42 10.49
N ASP A 26 -4.53 -15.21 11.76
CA ASP A 26 -3.60 -14.62 12.72
C ASP A 26 -2.55 -15.64 13.15
N ALA A 27 -2.94 -16.90 13.34
CA ALA A 27 -2.01 -18.00 13.60
C ALA A 27 -1.14 -18.34 12.38
N ALA A 28 -1.68 -18.19 11.16
CA ALA A 28 -0.95 -18.42 9.92
C ALA A 28 -0.05 -17.24 9.50
N ALA A 29 -0.14 -16.08 10.17
CA ALA A 29 0.67 -14.92 9.84
C ALA A 29 2.18 -15.23 9.99
N GLY A 30 2.96 -14.90 8.98
CA GLY A 30 4.40 -15.18 8.89
C GLY A 30 4.74 -16.58 8.37
N SER A 31 3.75 -17.37 7.95
CA SER A 31 3.95 -18.75 7.48
C SER A 31 3.82 -18.92 5.97
N VAL A 32 4.32 -20.07 5.50
CA VAL A 32 4.12 -20.59 4.14
C VAL A 32 3.24 -21.83 4.22
N LEU A 33 2.09 -21.77 3.59
CA LEU A 33 1.12 -22.85 3.54
C LEU A 33 1.35 -23.67 2.27
N ALA A 34 1.75 -24.93 2.42
CA ALA A 34 1.92 -25.83 1.29
C ALA A 34 0.57 -26.29 0.75
N GLY A 35 0.33 -26.13 -0.56
CA GLY A 35 -0.88 -26.63 -1.22
C GLY A 35 -1.32 -25.85 -2.46
N ASP A 36 -2.43 -26.29 -3.06
CA ASP A 36 -3.10 -25.55 -4.13
C ASP A 36 -3.72 -24.25 -3.57
N CYS A 37 -3.54 -23.13 -4.29
CA CYS A 37 -3.94 -21.83 -3.78
C CYS A 37 -5.46 -21.67 -3.65
N ILE A 38 -6.25 -22.32 -4.51
CA ILE A 38 -7.72 -22.26 -4.45
C ILE A 38 -8.18 -23.05 -3.22
N GLU A 39 -7.65 -24.26 -3.03
CA GLU A 39 -8.00 -25.12 -1.88
C GLU A 39 -7.59 -24.49 -0.54
N VAL A 40 -6.38 -23.93 -0.45
CA VAL A 40 -5.90 -23.28 0.76
C VAL A 40 -6.68 -21.98 1.03
N MET A 41 -6.96 -21.15 0.01
CA MET A 41 -7.75 -19.94 0.22
C MET A 41 -9.17 -20.25 0.69
N ARG A 42 -9.82 -21.34 0.23
CA ARG A 42 -11.14 -21.78 0.72
C ARG A 42 -11.20 -22.01 2.23
N ARG A 43 -10.07 -22.38 2.83
CA ARG A 43 -9.92 -22.58 4.28
C ARG A 43 -9.76 -21.28 5.05
N LEU A 44 -9.39 -20.18 4.39
CA LEU A 44 -9.29 -18.87 5.01
C LEU A 44 -10.68 -18.22 5.15
N PRO A 45 -10.99 -17.56 6.28
CA PRO A 45 -12.22 -16.77 6.45
C PRO A 45 -12.37 -15.67 5.39
N ALA A 46 -13.61 -15.34 5.04
CA ALA A 46 -13.88 -14.21 4.15
C ALA A 46 -13.47 -12.88 4.81
N GLY A 47 -12.97 -11.93 4.04
CA GLY A 47 -12.56 -10.62 4.55
C GLY A 47 -11.47 -10.66 5.63
N SER A 48 -10.52 -11.59 5.53
CA SER A 48 -9.43 -11.80 6.49
C SER A 48 -8.14 -11.06 6.13
N VAL A 49 -7.88 -10.74 4.86
CA VAL A 49 -6.59 -10.16 4.41
C VAL A 49 -6.73 -8.72 3.92
N ASP A 50 -5.73 -7.89 4.16
CA ASP A 50 -5.75 -6.46 3.84
C ASP A 50 -5.33 -6.19 2.39
N MET A 51 -4.38 -6.96 1.88
CA MET A 51 -3.89 -6.84 0.50
C MET A 51 -3.56 -8.22 -0.07
N ILE A 52 -3.73 -8.39 -1.38
CA ILE A 52 -3.25 -9.57 -2.12
C ILE A 52 -2.22 -9.12 -3.15
N PHE A 53 -1.10 -9.84 -3.24
CA PHE A 53 -0.19 -9.76 -4.39
C PHE A 53 -0.17 -11.12 -5.08
N ALA A 54 -0.45 -11.17 -6.38
CA ALA A 54 -0.49 -12.40 -7.15
C ALA A 54 0.44 -12.33 -8.37
N ASP A 55 1.37 -13.29 -8.45
CA ASP A 55 2.23 -13.56 -9.61
C ASP A 55 1.84 -14.93 -10.21
N PRO A 56 0.67 -15.04 -10.86
CA PRO A 56 0.18 -16.31 -11.37
C PRO A 56 1.10 -16.84 -12.50
N PRO A 57 1.03 -18.13 -12.84
CA PRO A 57 1.64 -18.65 -14.07
C PRO A 57 1.25 -17.83 -15.31
N TYR A 58 2.20 -17.60 -16.22
CA TYR A 58 2.03 -16.73 -17.39
C TYR A 58 1.57 -17.49 -18.64
N ASN A 59 1.62 -18.83 -18.62
CA ASN A 59 1.32 -19.68 -19.78
C ASN A 59 2.18 -19.29 -20.99
N LEU A 60 3.51 -19.33 -20.85
CA LEU A 60 4.46 -18.74 -21.81
C LEU A 60 4.51 -19.42 -23.20
N GLN A 61 3.69 -20.45 -23.46
CA GLN A 61 3.48 -21.12 -24.76
C GLN A 61 4.79 -21.31 -25.57
N LEU A 62 5.86 -21.73 -24.88
CA LEU A 62 7.18 -21.86 -25.51
C LEU A 62 7.19 -23.04 -26.49
N ALA A 63 7.44 -22.76 -27.76
CA ALA A 63 7.46 -23.75 -28.83
C ALA A 63 8.74 -24.63 -28.87
N GLY A 64 9.76 -24.33 -28.04
CA GLY A 64 11.02 -25.09 -27.99
C GLY A 64 12.20 -24.30 -27.40
N PRO A 65 13.40 -24.91 -27.35
CA PRO A 65 14.57 -24.33 -26.70
C PRO A 65 15.09 -23.09 -27.43
N LEU A 66 15.47 -22.08 -26.65
CA LEU A 66 16.07 -20.84 -27.14
C LEU A 66 17.59 -20.84 -26.90
N HIS A 67 18.35 -20.41 -27.90
CA HIS A 67 19.81 -20.28 -27.83
C HIS A 67 20.23 -18.82 -28.02
N ARG A 68 21.29 -18.42 -27.32
CA ARG A 68 21.95 -17.12 -27.50
C ARG A 68 22.82 -17.12 -28.77
N PRO A 69 23.29 -15.96 -29.26
CA PRO A 69 24.18 -15.88 -30.42
C PRO A 69 25.49 -16.65 -30.27
N ASN A 70 25.96 -16.85 -29.03
CA ASN A 70 27.13 -17.67 -28.72
C ASN A 70 26.80 -19.17 -28.53
N ASN A 71 25.65 -19.64 -29.02
CA ASN A 71 25.13 -21.00 -28.92
C ASN A 71 24.87 -21.56 -27.51
N SER A 72 24.99 -20.74 -26.45
CA SER A 72 24.57 -21.17 -25.11
C SER A 72 23.04 -21.23 -25.00
N ARG A 73 22.51 -22.26 -24.33
CA ARG A 73 21.05 -22.43 -24.10
C ARG A 73 20.54 -21.41 -23.08
N VAL A 74 19.38 -20.82 -23.36
CA VAL A 74 18.66 -19.97 -22.42
C VAL A 74 17.86 -20.87 -21.47
N ALA A 75 18.05 -20.68 -20.16
CA ALA A 75 17.18 -21.26 -19.14
C ALA A 75 15.82 -20.53 -19.17
N ALA A 76 14.90 -21.05 -19.98
CA ALA A 76 13.53 -20.57 -20.09
C ALA A 76 12.63 -21.22 -19.02
N VAL A 77 11.42 -20.72 -18.85
CA VAL A 77 10.41 -21.31 -17.96
C VAL A 77 9.81 -22.52 -18.69
N GLU A 78 10.25 -23.72 -18.35
CA GLU A 78 9.77 -24.98 -18.98
C GLU A 78 8.96 -25.84 -17.99
N ASP A 79 8.74 -25.31 -16.79
CA ASP A 79 8.09 -25.99 -15.66
C ASP A 79 6.63 -26.37 -15.95
N ALA A 80 6.17 -27.47 -15.35
CA ALA A 80 4.82 -28.00 -15.59
C ALA A 80 3.70 -27.06 -15.10
N TRP A 81 3.97 -26.23 -14.10
CA TRP A 81 3.01 -25.28 -13.54
C TRP A 81 2.67 -24.12 -14.51
N ASP A 82 3.49 -23.89 -15.54
CA ASP A 82 3.25 -22.85 -16.56
C ASP A 82 2.60 -23.41 -17.83
N LYS A 83 2.15 -24.67 -17.84
CA LYS A 83 1.60 -25.34 -19.03
C LYS A 83 0.09 -25.53 -18.91
N PHE A 84 -0.64 -24.85 -19.77
CA PHE A 84 -2.09 -25.00 -19.90
C PHE A 84 -2.44 -25.61 -21.26
N PRO A 85 -3.47 -26.47 -21.33
CA PRO A 85 -3.85 -27.13 -22.59
C PRO A 85 -4.37 -26.12 -23.62
N ASP A 86 -5.09 -25.09 -23.17
CA ASP A 86 -5.62 -24.01 -24.00
C ASP A 86 -5.91 -22.76 -23.16
N PHE A 87 -6.41 -21.70 -23.80
CA PHE A 87 -6.78 -20.47 -23.12
C PHE A 87 -8.02 -20.61 -22.23
N ALA A 88 -8.97 -21.49 -22.57
CA ALA A 88 -10.18 -21.68 -21.76
C ALA A 88 -9.85 -22.31 -20.41
N ALA A 89 -8.92 -23.26 -20.38
CA ALA A 89 -8.38 -23.83 -19.14
C ALA A 89 -7.64 -22.79 -18.30
N TYR A 90 -6.84 -21.91 -18.93
CA TYR A 90 -6.21 -20.79 -18.24
C TYR A 90 -7.24 -19.84 -17.63
N ASP A 91 -8.28 -19.49 -18.38
CA ASP A 91 -9.34 -18.60 -17.92
C ASP A 91 -10.12 -19.20 -16.75
N ALA A 92 -10.51 -20.48 -16.84
CA ALA A 92 -11.21 -21.17 -15.77
C ALA A 92 -10.39 -21.18 -14.48
N PHE A 93 -9.08 -21.44 -14.59
CA PHE A 93 -8.14 -21.32 -13.49
C PHE A 93 -8.07 -19.89 -12.94
N THR A 94 -7.92 -18.89 -13.81
CA THR A 94 -7.83 -17.48 -13.43
C THR A 94 -9.07 -17.01 -12.68
N HIS A 95 -10.27 -17.34 -13.17
CA HIS A 95 -11.52 -17.03 -12.49
C HIS A 95 -11.63 -17.72 -11.13
N ALA A 96 -11.22 -18.98 -11.03
CA ALA A 96 -11.36 -19.76 -9.79
C ALA A 96 -10.50 -19.19 -8.64
N TRP A 97 -9.21 -18.96 -8.85
CA TRP A 97 -8.34 -18.41 -7.79
C TRP A 97 -8.70 -16.97 -7.46
N MET A 98 -9.09 -16.18 -8.46
CA MET A 98 -9.41 -14.77 -8.26
C MET A 98 -10.75 -14.58 -7.54
N ALA A 99 -11.70 -15.50 -7.72
CA ALA A 99 -12.94 -15.52 -6.94
C ALA A 99 -12.67 -15.76 -5.44
N GLU A 100 -11.79 -16.71 -5.10
CA GLU A 100 -11.38 -16.94 -3.71
C GLU A 100 -10.58 -15.76 -3.15
N ALA A 101 -9.65 -15.20 -3.93
CA ALA A 101 -8.92 -13.99 -3.58
C ALA A 101 -9.86 -12.83 -3.22
N ARG A 102 -10.92 -12.62 -4.01
CA ARG A 102 -11.95 -11.61 -3.74
C ARG A 102 -12.73 -11.88 -2.45
N ARG A 103 -13.01 -13.15 -2.15
CA ARG A 103 -13.74 -13.58 -0.95
C ARG A 103 -12.92 -13.27 0.30
N VAL A 104 -11.64 -13.65 0.32
CA VAL A 104 -10.75 -13.46 1.48
C VAL A 104 -10.31 -12.01 1.68
N LEU A 105 -10.32 -11.18 0.63
CA LEU A 105 -9.96 -9.76 0.73
C LEU A 105 -10.96 -8.98 1.59
N LYS A 106 -10.47 -8.15 2.53
CA LYS A 106 -11.28 -7.23 3.34
C LYS A 106 -12.05 -6.23 2.47
N PRO A 107 -13.19 -5.67 2.94
CA PRO A 107 -13.97 -4.66 2.20
C PRO A 107 -13.15 -3.45 1.73
N GLN A 108 -12.15 -3.04 2.52
CA GLN A 108 -11.21 -1.95 2.23
C GLN A 108 -9.93 -2.39 1.49
N GLY A 109 -9.79 -3.69 1.22
CA GLY A 109 -8.56 -4.26 0.68
C GLY A 109 -8.38 -4.01 -0.82
N THR A 110 -7.15 -4.24 -1.28
CA THR A 110 -6.79 -4.16 -2.70
C THR A 110 -6.00 -5.39 -3.15
N ILE A 111 -6.03 -5.65 -4.45
CA ILE A 111 -5.25 -6.72 -5.08
C ILE A 111 -4.30 -6.12 -6.12
N TRP A 112 -3.09 -6.65 -6.15
CA TRP A 112 -2.10 -6.48 -7.20
C TRP A 112 -1.93 -7.79 -7.95
N VAL A 113 -2.02 -7.77 -9.28
CA VAL A 113 -1.71 -8.93 -10.12
C VAL A 113 -0.69 -8.53 -11.17
N ILE A 114 0.37 -9.32 -11.34
CA ILE A 114 1.40 -9.06 -12.36
C ILE A 114 1.29 -10.07 -13.51
N GLY A 115 1.64 -9.62 -14.71
CA GLY A 115 1.70 -10.46 -15.89
C GLY A 115 2.51 -9.85 -17.01
N SER A 116 2.64 -10.62 -18.09
CA SER A 116 3.16 -10.15 -19.36
C SER A 116 2.05 -10.16 -20.40
N TYR A 117 2.36 -9.76 -21.64
CA TYR A 117 1.37 -9.78 -22.72
C TYR A 117 0.74 -11.15 -22.99
N HIS A 118 1.35 -12.26 -22.53
CA HIS A 118 0.81 -13.61 -22.70
C HIS A 118 -0.47 -13.84 -21.90
N ASN A 119 -0.60 -13.22 -20.72
CA ASN A 119 -1.71 -13.47 -19.80
C ASN A 119 -2.43 -12.23 -19.30
N ILE A 120 -1.76 -11.07 -19.20
CA ILE A 120 -2.28 -9.94 -18.41
C ILE A 120 -3.61 -9.39 -18.94
N PHE A 121 -3.88 -9.51 -20.24
CA PHE A 121 -5.17 -9.11 -20.81
C PHE A 121 -6.32 -10.03 -20.39
N ARG A 122 -6.06 -11.34 -20.27
CA ARG A 122 -7.04 -12.32 -19.79
C ARG A 122 -7.29 -12.15 -18.30
N VAL A 123 -6.22 -11.95 -17.53
CA VAL A 123 -6.28 -11.60 -16.10
C VAL A 123 -7.03 -10.29 -15.87
N GLY A 124 -6.76 -9.27 -16.70
CA GLY A 124 -7.44 -7.98 -16.66
C GLY A 124 -8.92 -8.05 -17.02
N ALA A 125 -9.34 -8.96 -17.91
CA ALA A 125 -10.77 -9.21 -18.13
C ALA A 125 -11.40 -9.87 -16.90
N ALA A 126 -10.79 -10.94 -16.38
CA ALA A 126 -11.32 -11.69 -15.23
C ALA A 126 -11.46 -10.82 -13.98
N ILE A 127 -10.53 -9.89 -13.71
CA ILE A 127 -10.58 -9.01 -12.54
C ILE A 127 -11.79 -8.06 -12.62
N GLN A 128 -12.11 -7.54 -13.80
CA GLN A 128 -13.27 -6.68 -14.00
C GLN A 128 -14.58 -7.48 -13.96
N ASP A 129 -14.61 -8.66 -14.58
CA ASP A 129 -15.79 -9.54 -14.61
C ASP A 129 -16.20 -10.03 -13.20
N LEU A 130 -15.21 -10.21 -12.31
CA LEU A 130 -15.42 -10.53 -10.90
C LEU A 130 -15.79 -9.31 -10.04
N GLY A 131 -15.93 -8.13 -10.64
CA GLY A 131 -16.43 -6.91 -9.99
C GLY A 131 -15.38 -6.15 -9.18
N PHE A 132 -14.09 -6.43 -9.35
CA PHE A 132 -13.06 -5.52 -8.85
C PHE A 132 -13.05 -4.22 -9.65
N TRP A 133 -12.56 -3.16 -9.03
CA TRP A 133 -12.40 -1.86 -9.67
C TRP A 133 -10.93 -1.53 -9.88
N ILE A 134 -10.47 -1.59 -11.13
CA ILE A 134 -9.08 -1.24 -11.48
C ILE A 134 -8.83 0.24 -11.18
N LEU A 135 -7.77 0.48 -10.41
CA LEU A 135 -7.30 1.81 -10.02
C LEU A 135 -6.22 2.31 -10.98
N ASN A 136 -5.22 1.47 -11.22
CA ASN A 136 -4.14 1.72 -12.16
C ASN A 136 -3.63 0.40 -12.74
N ASP A 137 -3.30 0.40 -14.02
CA ASP A 137 -2.22 -0.42 -14.53
C ASP A 137 -0.88 0.28 -14.28
N VAL A 138 0.14 -0.51 -13.94
CA VAL A 138 1.49 -0.04 -13.65
C VAL A 138 2.48 -0.85 -14.46
N ILE A 139 3.32 -0.17 -15.23
CA ILE A 139 4.32 -0.78 -16.10
C ILE A 139 5.64 -0.89 -15.34
N TRP A 140 6.06 -2.10 -15.02
CA TRP A 140 7.42 -2.35 -14.58
C TRP A 140 8.35 -2.35 -15.79
N ARG A 141 9.08 -1.26 -15.97
CA ARG A 141 10.13 -1.11 -16.99
C ARG A 141 11.44 -1.70 -16.45
N LYS A 142 11.95 -2.72 -17.13
CA LYS A 142 13.18 -3.42 -16.75
C LYS A 142 14.37 -2.61 -17.22
N THR A 143 15.30 -2.26 -16.32
CA THR A 143 16.54 -1.55 -16.71
C THR A 143 17.50 -2.46 -17.48
N ASN A 144 17.48 -3.76 -17.18
CA ASN A 144 18.37 -4.78 -17.72
C ASN A 144 17.60 -6.03 -18.19
N PRO A 145 16.67 -5.90 -19.16
CA PRO A 145 15.91 -7.04 -19.68
C PRO A 145 16.81 -7.97 -20.48
N MET A 146 16.41 -9.25 -20.57
CA MET A 146 17.02 -10.17 -21.52
C MET A 146 16.73 -9.70 -22.96
N PRO A 147 17.75 -9.52 -23.83
CA PRO A 147 17.55 -9.01 -25.17
C PRO A 147 16.83 -10.01 -26.08
N ASN A 148 16.21 -9.52 -27.15
CA ASN A 148 15.71 -10.39 -28.22
C ASN A 148 16.88 -10.90 -29.08
N PHE A 149 17.14 -12.20 -29.06
CA PHE A 149 18.30 -12.79 -29.76
C PHE A 149 18.09 -13.05 -31.25
N ARG A 150 16.83 -13.11 -31.73
CA ARG A 150 16.52 -13.50 -33.11
C ARG A 150 16.08 -12.34 -34.00
N GLY A 151 15.99 -11.12 -33.47
CA GLY A 151 15.58 -9.92 -34.21
C GLY A 151 14.16 -9.99 -34.78
N ARG A 152 13.30 -10.88 -34.28
CA ARG A 152 11.94 -11.11 -34.84
C ARG A 152 10.85 -10.27 -34.19
N ARG A 153 11.12 -9.70 -33.02
CA ARG A 153 10.18 -8.91 -32.21
C ARG A 153 10.97 -7.87 -31.42
N PHE A 154 10.27 -6.88 -30.87
CA PHE A 154 10.85 -5.99 -29.86
C PHE A 154 11.33 -6.79 -28.62
N THR A 155 12.32 -6.24 -27.92
CA THR A 155 12.77 -6.80 -26.63
C THR A 155 11.65 -6.69 -25.61
N ASN A 156 11.33 -7.81 -24.94
CA ASN A 156 10.35 -7.82 -23.86
C ASN A 156 10.93 -7.14 -22.60
N ALA A 157 10.88 -5.81 -22.59
CA ALA A 157 11.52 -4.95 -21.61
C ALA A 157 10.60 -4.48 -20.48
N HIS A 158 9.38 -5.01 -20.38
CA HIS A 158 8.47 -4.66 -19.31
C HIS A 158 7.55 -5.81 -18.91
N GLU A 159 6.89 -5.65 -17.77
CA GLU A 159 5.71 -6.40 -17.34
C GLU A 159 4.64 -5.41 -16.87
N THR A 160 3.39 -5.85 -16.81
CA THR A 160 2.25 -5.02 -16.41
C THR A 160 1.69 -5.55 -15.09
N LEU A 161 1.54 -4.66 -14.13
CA LEU A 161 0.81 -4.90 -12.89
C LEU A 161 -0.57 -4.25 -13.01
N ILE A 162 -1.59 -4.90 -12.49
CA ILE A 162 -2.93 -4.34 -12.31
C ILE A 162 -3.16 -4.17 -10.82
N TRP A 163 -3.46 -2.95 -10.39
CA TRP A 163 -3.92 -2.66 -9.03
C TRP A 163 -5.41 -2.39 -9.04
N ALA A 164 -6.16 -3.14 -8.24
CA ALA A 164 -7.61 -3.01 -8.17
C ALA A 164 -8.12 -3.01 -6.73
N ALA A 165 -9.14 -2.18 -6.47
CA ALA A 165 -9.92 -2.25 -5.24
C ALA A 165 -10.97 -3.36 -5.33
N ARG A 166 -11.40 -3.88 -4.18
CA ARG A 166 -12.41 -4.95 -4.11
C ARG A 166 -13.71 -4.60 -4.86
N ASP A 167 -14.14 -3.34 -4.77
CA ASP A 167 -15.35 -2.80 -5.38
C ASP A 167 -15.16 -1.33 -5.79
N ALA A 168 -16.01 -0.79 -6.68
CA ALA A 168 -15.93 0.60 -7.14
C ALA A 168 -16.12 1.66 -6.03
N ARG A 169 -16.77 1.29 -4.92
CA ARG A 169 -17.02 2.19 -3.77
C ARG A 169 -16.06 1.94 -2.60
N THR A 170 -15.10 1.03 -2.76
CA THR A 170 -14.13 0.70 -1.72
C THR A 170 -13.33 1.92 -1.32
N ARG A 171 -13.26 2.19 -0.01
CA ARG A 171 -12.32 3.18 0.56
C ARG A 171 -10.99 2.49 0.82
N TYR A 172 -10.19 2.36 -0.23
CA TYR A 172 -8.90 1.69 -0.17
C TYR A 172 -7.80 2.58 0.41
N ARG A 173 -6.72 1.95 0.86
CA ARG A 173 -5.50 2.64 1.28
C ARG A 173 -4.64 2.96 0.06
N PHE A 174 -4.13 4.20 0.01
CA PHE A 174 -3.08 4.62 -0.89
C PHE A 174 -2.14 5.58 -0.16
N ASN A 175 -0.91 5.17 0.09
CA ASN A 175 0.08 5.99 0.80
C ASN A 175 0.75 6.97 -0.18
N TYR A 176 -0.04 7.92 -0.68
CA TYR A 176 0.37 8.93 -1.65
C TYR A 176 1.60 9.72 -1.17
N LYS A 177 1.61 10.20 0.08
CA LYS A 177 2.74 11.01 0.59
C LYS A 177 4.00 10.16 0.73
N ALA A 178 3.88 8.92 1.17
CA ALA A 178 5.00 7.98 1.26
C ALA A 178 5.62 7.71 -0.12
N LEU A 179 4.80 7.40 -1.13
CA LEU A 179 5.29 7.20 -2.50
C LEU A 179 5.86 8.48 -3.11
N LYS A 180 5.30 9.64 -2.78
CA LYS A 180 5.84 10.94 -3.19
C LYS A 180 7.22 11.18 -2.57
N ARG A 181 7.41 10.88 -1.29
CA ARG A 181 8.73 10.95 -0.62
C ARG A 181 9.72 9.95 -1.19
N LEU A 182 9.28 8.73 -1.49
CA LEU A 182 10.09 7.68 -2.13
C LEU A 182 10.56 8.07 -3.55
N ASN A 183 9.94 9.07 -4.14
CA ASN A 183 10.22 9.57 -5.48
C ASN A 183 10.68 11.05 -5.43
N ASP A 184 11.53 11.37 -4.46
CA ASP A 184 12.18 12.68 -4.29
C ASP A 184 11.21 13.87 -4.25
N GLY A 185 10.05 13.67 -3.61
CA GLY A 185 9.02 14.69 -3.49
C GLY A 185 8.16 14.86 -4.75
N LEU A 186 8.35 14.05 -5.79
CA LEU A 186 7.51 14.04 -6.99
C LEU A 186 6.45 12.94 -6.90
N GLN A 187 5.28 13.19 -7.47
CA GLN A 187 4.22 12.18 -7.52
C GLN A 187 4.72 10.92 -8.26
N MET A 188 4.53 9.75 -7.64
CA MET A 188 4.87 8.47 -8.24
C MET A 188 4.01 8.24 -9.49
N ARG A 189 4.66 7.86 -10.59
CA ARG A 189 4.02 7.57 -11.88
C ARG A 189 3.63 6.10 -11.98
N SER A 190 2.87 5.76 -13.02
CA SER A 190 2.53 4.37 -13.35
C SER A 190 3.63 3.62 -14.11
N ASP A 191 4.76 4.25 -14.47
CA ASP A 191 5.89 3.60 -15.12
C ASP A 191 7.11 3.50 -14.20
N TRP A 192 7.36 2.30 -13.67
CA TRP A 192 8.38 2.04 -12.68
C TRP A 192 9.64 1.47 -13.32
N LEU A 193 10.71 2.25 -13.35
CA LEU A 193 12.02 1.80 -13.81
C LEU A 193 12.76 1.07 -12.67
N LEU A 194 12.87 -0.25 -12.78
CA LEU A 194 13.49 -1.10 -11.75
C LEU A 194 14.29 -2.25 -12.40
N PRO A 195 15.42 -2.68 -11.81
CA PRO A 195 16.19 -3.82 -12.32
C PRO A 195 15.46 -5.15 -12.12
N ILE A 196 15.87 -6.16 -12.91
CA ILE A 196 15.47 -7.56 -12.66
C ILE A 196 16.16 -8.13 -11.42
N CYS A 197 15.56 -9.17 -10.83
CA CYS A 197 16.18 -9.94 -9.74
C CYS A 197 17.46 -10.63 -10.24
N SER A 198 18.61 -10.17 -9.73
CA SER A 198 19.95 -10.58 -10.15
C SER A 198 20.95 -10.44 -8.99
N GLY A 199 22.19 -10.89 -9.19
CA GLY A 199 23.22 -10.79 -8.15
C GLY A 199 22.90 -11.63 -6.90
N PRO A 200 23.29 -11.17 -5.69
CA PRO A 200 23.05 -11.88 -4.43
C PRO A 200 21.58 -12.08 -4.08
N GLU A 201 20.69 -11.23 -4.59
CA GLU A 201 19.24 -11.35 -4.37
C GLU A 201 18.66 -12.60 -5.06
N ARG A 202 19.28 -13.04 -6.16
CA ARG A 202 18.79 -14.15 -6.97
C ARG A 202 19.18 -15.47 -6.33
N LEU A 203 18.19 -16.22 -5.85
CA LEU A 203 18.43 -17.50 -5.20
C LEU A 203 19.00 -18.52 -6.18
N LYS A 204 19.93 -19.32 -5.66
CA LYS A 204 20.59 -20.40 -6.39
C LYS A 204 20.34 -21.74 -5.71
N ASP A 205 20.25 -22.80 -6.52
CA ASP A 205 20.22 -24.17 -6.04
C ASP A 205 21.62 -24.66 -5.61
N GLY A 206 21.72 -25.90 -5.15
CA GLY A 206 22.99 -26.51 -4.72
C GLY A 206 24.05 -26.59 -5.82
N ASP A 207 23.65 -26.52 -7.09
CA ASP A 207 24.54 -26.53 -8.26
C ASP A 207 24.88 -25.11 -8.75
N GLY A 208 24.46 -24.07 -8.02
CA GLY A 208 24.68 -22.68 -8.37
C GLY A 208 23.81 -22.16 -9.53
N ARG A 209 22.82 -22.94 -9.99
CA ARG A 209 21.85 -22.52 -11.02
C ARG A 209 20.71 -21.75 -10.37
N LYS A 210 19.87 -21.09 -11.18
CA LYS A 210 18.73 -20.31 -10.67
C LYS A 210 17.73 -21.25 -9.99
N ALA A 211 17.44 -21.01 -8.70
CA ALA A 211 16.50 -21.84 -7.95
C ALA A 211 15.04 -21.68 -8.42
N HIS A 212 14.68 -20.48 -8.89
CA HIS A 212 13.36 -20.18 -9.44
C HIS A 212 13.48 -19.39 -10.74
N ALA A 213 12.68 -19.76 -11.74
CA ALA A 213 12.77 -19.17 -13.08
C ALA A 213 12.28 -17.70 -13.09
N THR A 214 11.21 -17.41 -12.35
CA THR A 214 10.46 -16.14 -12.40
C THR A 214 10.53 -15.30 -11.10
N GLN A 215 11.52 -15.52 -10.23
CA GLN A 215 11.71 -14.76 -8.99
C GLN A 215 11.64 -13.23 -9.23
N LYS A 216 10.70 -12.55 -8.56
CA LYS A 216 10.48 -11.10 -8.67
C LYS A 216 11.44 -10.31 -7.78
N PRO A 217 11.90 -9.12 -8.23
CA PRO A 217 12.84 -8.29 -7.48
C PRO A 217 12.19 -7.66 -6.24
N LEU A 218 12.88 -7.68 -5.11
CA LEU A 218 12.37 -7.12 -3.85
C LEU A 218 12.00 -5.64 -3.96
N ALA A 219 12.72 -4.85 -4.78
CA ALA A 219 12.42 -3.44 -5.00
C ALA A 219 11.01 -3.20 -5.59
N LEU A 220 10.51 -4.13 -6.40
CA LEU A 220 9.15 -4.06 -6.95
C LEU A 220 8.12 -4.30 -5.84
N LEU A 221 8.30 -5.38 -5.06
CA LEU A 221 7.40 -5.74 -3.96
C LEU A 221 7.40 -4.66 -2.87
N TYR A 222 8.57 -4.10 -2.55
CA TYR A 222 8.70 -3.00 -1.60
C TYR A 222 7.80 -1.82 -2.00
N ARG A 223 7.82 -1.41 -3.27
CA ARG A 223 6.98 -0.31 -3.76
C ARG A 223 5.49 -0.66 -3.77
N VAL A 224 5.13 -1.89 -4.14
CA VAL A 224 3.75 -2.40 -4.09
C VAL A 224 3.19 -2.34 -2.66
N LEU A 225 3.93 -2.91 -1.70
CA LEU A 225 3.50 -2.94 -0.31
C LEU A 225 3.45 -1.53 0.29
N GLN A 226 4.47 -0.70 0.03
CA GLN A 226 4.48 0.69 0.51
C GLN A 226 3.31 1.50 -0.05
N ALA A 227 2.82 1.20 -1.26
CA ALA A 227 1.69 1.89 -1.87
C ALA A 227 0.37 1.61 -1.17
N ALA A 228 0.10 0.34 -0.86
CA ALA A 228 -1.26 -0.14 -0.58
C ALA A 228 -1.46 -0.76 0.82
N THR A 229 -0.43 -0.75 1.68
CA THR A 229 -0.51 -1.33 3.04
C THR A 229 0.03 -0.39 4.12
N ALA A 230 -0.38 -0.58 5.37
CA ALA A 230 0.24 -0.03 6.56
C ALA A 230 1.03 -1.12 7.32
N PRO A 231 1.96 -0.74 8.22
CA PRO A 231 2.52 -1.68 9.19
C PRO A 231 1.44 -2.49 9.91
N GLY A 232 1.66 -3.79 10.09
CA GLY A 232 0.71 -4.72 10.70
C GLY A 232 -0.35 -5.31 9.76
N ASP A 233 -0.60 -4.70 8.59
CA ASP A 233 -1.54 -5.23 7.60
C ASP A 233 -1.12 -6.65 7.16
N LEU A 234 -2.10 -7.51 6.91
CA LEU A 234 -1.90 -8.89 6.47
C LEU A 234 -1.93 -9.00 4.94
N VAL A 235 -0.80 -9.39 4.35
CA VAL A 235 -0.62 -9.57 2.91
C VAL A 235 -0.72 -11.05 2.54
N LEU A 236 -1.62 -11.40 1.62
CA LEU A 236 -1.67 -12.74 1.06
C LEU A 236 -0.99 -12.79 -0.32
N ASP A 237 -0.20 -13.82 -0.54
CA ASP A 237 0.35 -14.16 -1.85
C ASP A 237 0.02 -15.62 -2.20
N PRO A 238 -0.93 -15.85 -3.14
CA PRO A 238 -1.36 -17.20 -3.52
C PRO A 238 -0.38 -17.92 -4.45
N PHE A 239 0.69 -17.27 -4.89
CA PHE A 239 1.71 -17.82 -5.81
C PHE A 239 3.11 -17.48 -5.27
N PHE A 240 3.40 -17.99 -4.07
CA PHE A 240 4.48 -17.45 -3.24
C PHE A 240 5.88 -17.70 -3.81
N GLY A 241 6.07 -18.76 -4.60
CA GLY A 241 7.36 -19.16 -5.15
C GLY A 241 8.41 -19.23 -4.04
N THR A 242 9.52 -18.52 -4.23
CA THR A 242 10.61 -18.45 -3.24
C THR A 242 10.47 -17.28 -2.25
N GLY A 243 9.24 -16.82 -1.98
CA GLY A 243 8.90 -15.94 -0.86
C GLY A 243 9.28 -14.47 -0.99
N SER A 244 9.43 -13.91 -2.19
CA SER A 244 9.79 -12.48 -2.36
C SER A 244 8.80 -11.53 -1.68
N THR A 245 7.50 -11.83 -1.71
CA THR A 245 6.46 -11.03 -1.05
C THR A 245 6.61 -11.05 0.46
N GLY A 246 6.85 -12.21 1.07
CA GLY A 246 7.03 -12.34 2.51
C GLY A 246 8.30 -11.63 3.01
N VAL A 247 9.41 -11.72 2.26
CA VAL A 247 10.65 -11.00 2.59
C VAL A 247 10.43 -9.49 2.59
N ALA A 248 9.75 -8.96 1.57
CA ALA A 248 9.43 -7.53 1.51
C ALA A 248 8.43 -7.12 2.61
N ALA A 249 7.45 -7.98 2.93
CA ALA A 249 6.48 -7.74 4.00
C ALA A 249 7.18 -7.65 5.36
N LYS A 250 8.05 -8.61 5.71
CA LYS A 250 8.83 -8.60 6.96
C LYS A 250 9.71 -7.36 7.10
N ALA A 251 10.43 -7.00 6.03
CA ALA A 251 11.24 -5.78 6.01
C ALA A 251 10.41 -4.51 6.26
N LEU A 252 9.16 -4.48 5.79
CA LEU A 252 8.24 -3.37 5.97
C LEU A 252 7.34 -3.52 7.22
N GLY A 253 7.56 -4.50 8.09
CA GLY A 253 6.72 -4.71 9.27
C GLY A 253 5.26 -5.01 8.93
N ARG A 254 5.01 -5.68 7.80
CA ARG A 254 3.70 -6.24 7.42
C ARG A 254 3.69 -7.73 7.74
N ARG A 255 2.51 -8.23 8.09
CA ARG A 255 2.28 -9.67 8.23
C ARG A 255 2.04 -10.26 6.83
N PHE A 256 2.32 -11.54 6.65
CA PHE A 256 2.04 -12.21 5.38
C PHE A 256 1.51 -13.63 5.55
N ILE A 257 0.81 -14.13 4.54
CA ILE A 257 0.57 -15.56 4.32
C ILE A 257 1.01 -15.85 2.89
N GLY A 258 1.93 -16.80 2.72
CA GLY A 258 2.32 -17.32 1.41
C GLY A 258 1.66 -18.66 1.13
N ILE A 259 1.17 -18.90 -0.08
CA ILE A 259 0.72 -20.22 -0.52
C ILE A 259 1.59 -20.69 -1.68
N GLU A 260 2.14 -21.88 -1.57
CA GLU A 260 2.97 -22.49 -2.61
C GLU A 260 2.72 -24.00 -2.70
N ARG A 261 2.61 -24.50 -3.92
CA ARG A 261 2.32 -25.90 -4.21
C ARG A 261 3.59 -26.75 -4.26
N ASP A 262 4.68 -26.19 -4.79
CA ASP A 262 5.93 -26.90 -4.98
C ASP A 262 6.71 -27.00 -3.65
N PRO A 263 6.94 -28.22 -3.11
CA PRO A 263 7.61 -28.37 -1.82
C PRO A 263 9.05 -27.85 -1.82
N GLY A 264 9.74 -27.90 -2.96
CA GLY A 264 11.09 -27.34 -3.09
C GLY A 264 11.09 -25.82 -2.99
N TYR A 265 10.10 -25.15 -3.57
CA TYR A 265 9.93 -23.70 -3.41
C TYR A 265 9.49 -23.31 -2.01
N VAL A 266 8.63 -24.10 -1.36
CA VAL A 266 8.28 -23.93 0.06
C VAL A 266 9.54 -23.95 0.93
N ASP A 267 10.40 -24.97 0.78
CA ASP A 267 11.64 -25.10 1.55
C ASP A 267 12.57 -23.90 1.35
N LEU A 268 12.74 -23.46 0.10
CA LEU A 268 13.56 -22.30 -0.23
C LEU A 268 12.98 -21.01 0.35
N ALA A 269 11.67 -20.81 0.27
CA ALA A 269 10.99 -19.65 0.84
C ALA A 269 11.18 -19.60 2.36
N MET A 270 10.98 -20.73 3.06
CA MET A 270 11.15 -20.82 4.51
C MET A 270 12.56 -20.48 4.96
N ARG A 271 13.60 -21.01 4.29
CA ARG A 271 15.01 -20.66 4.58
C ARG A 271 15.27 -19.17 4.34
N ARG A 272 14.81 -18.64 3.21
CA ARG A 272 14.97 -17.21 2.87
C ARG A 272 14.28 -16.30 3.89
N LEU A 273 13.11 -16.68 4.39
CA LEU A 273 12.35 -15.91 5.38
C LEU A 273 12.99 -15.93 6.77
N ALA A 274 13.64 -17.04 7.15
CA ALA A 274 14.38 -17.16 8.40
C ALA A 274 15.55 -16.15 8.45
N GLU A 275 16.23 -15.95 7.32
CA GLU A 275 17.36 -15.02 7.17
C GLU A 275 16.93 -13.58 6.83
N ALA A 276 15.65 -13.38 6.48
CA ALA A 276 15.17 -12.08 6.03
C ALA A 276 15.21 -11.04 7.16
N PRO A 277 15.75 -9.83 6.90
CA PRO A 277 15.79 -8.77 7.89
C PRO A 277 14.38 -8.26 8.20
N GLU A 278 14.16 -7.93 9.47
CA GLU A 278 12.96 -7.26 9.96
C GLU A 278 13.35 -5.85 10.42
N THR A 279 12.50 -4.85 10.17
CA THR A 279 12.78 -3.50 10.68
C THR A 279 12.53 -3.49 12.20
N PRO A 280 13.55 -3.24 13.03
CA PRO A 280 13.44 -3.39 14.48
C PRO A 280 12.68 -2.23 15.15
N ASP A 281 12.69 -1.04 14.55
CA ASP A 281 11.97 0.14 15.07
C ASP A 281 10.74 0.45 14.20
N PRO A 282 9.52 0.21 14.71
CA PRO A 282 8.29 0.55 14.03
C PRO A 282 8.18 2.02 13.59
N LYS A 283 8.87 2.95 14.25
CA LYS A 283 8.88 4.38 13.87
C LYS A 283 9.53 4.60 12.50
N LEU A 284 10.43 3.72 12.08
CA LEU A 284 11.12 3.81 10.79
C LEU A 284 10.28 3.30 9.60
N LEU A 285 9.17 2.59 9.86
CA LEU A 285 8.35 1.98 8.81
C LEU A 285 7.58 3.00 7.95
N GLY A 286 7.45 4.23 8.44
CA GLY A 286 6.80 5.34 7.75
C GLY A 286 5.36 5.04 7.28
N GLY A 287 4.88 5.83 6.32
CA GLY A 287 3.52 5.72 5.76
C GLY A 287 2.77 7.05 5.78
N ASP A 288 1.52 7.05 5.30
CA ASP A 288 0.63 8.22 5.38
C ASP A 288 -0.17 8.28 6.69
N GLY A 289 0.01 7.27 7.55
CA GLY A 289 -0.69 7.07 8.82
C GLY A 289 0.17 7.19 10.07
N VAL A 290 1.44 7.60 9.96
CA VAL A 290 2.25 8.02 11.11
C VAL A 290 1.92 9.50 11.33
N GLU A 291 1.11 9.77 12.36
CA GLU A 291 0.62 11.09 12.80
C GLU A 291 -0.12 11.94 11.74
N ARG A 292 -1.46 11.87 11.77
CA ARG A 292 -2.24 13.02 11.30
C ARG A 292 -2.05 14.13 12.32
N GLU A 293 -1.39 15.21 11.91
CA GLU A 293 -1.36 16.44 12.71
C GLU A 293 -2.76 16.77 13.24
N PRO A 294 -2.90 17.10 14.54
CA PRO A 294 -4.18 17.45 15.12
C PRO A 294 -4.90 18.49 14.26
N ARG A 295 -6.19 18.25 14.02
CA ARG A 295 -7.02 19.20 13.27
C ARG A 295 -7.22 20.46 14.11
N ILE A 296 -6.62 21.56 13.69
CA ILE A 296 -6.88 22.89 14.25
C ILE A 296 -8.09 23.49 13.54
N ALA A 297 -9.19 23.69 14.29
CA ALA A 297 -10.35 24.43 13.81
C ALA A 297 -10.04 25.93 13.74
N PHE A 298 -10.69 26.65 12.82
CA PHE A 298 -10.54 28.12 12.75
C PHE A 298 -11.02 28.82 14.04
N GLY A 299 -12.10 28.33 14.65
CA GLY A 299 -12.58 28.82 15.94
C GLY A 299 -11.53 28.77 17.05
N LEU A 300 -10.65 27.76 17.04
CA LEU A 300 -9.60 27.65 18.05
C LEU A 300 -8.59 28.80 17.97
N LEU A 301 -8.32 29.36 16.78
CA LEU A 301 -7.51 30.59 16.68
C LEU A 301 -8.19 31.80 17.32
N VAL A 302 -9.53 31.83 17.30
CA VAL A 302 -10.32 32.90 17.92
C VAL A 302 -10.35 32.71 19.44
N GLU A 303 -10.58 31.48 19.90
CA GLU A 303 -10.63 31.10 21.31
C GLU A 303 -9.30 31.34 22.02
N THR A 304 -8.16 31.02 21.39
CA THR A 304 -6.83 31.27 21.95
C THR A 304 -6.37 32.73 21.84
N GLY A 305 -7.15 33.59 21.18
CA GLY A 305 -6.81 34.99 20.98
C GLY A 305 -5.73 35.25 19.91
N LEU A 306 -5.18 34.21 19.26
CA LEU A 306 -4.25 34.34 18.14
C LEU A 306 -4.85 35.09 16.96
N LEU A 307 -6.18 35.04 16.82
CA LEU A 307 -6.94 35.79 15.83
C LEU A 307 -8.16 36.47 16.48
N PRO A 308 -8.03 37.72 16.96
CA PRO A 308 -9.09 38.40 17.69
C PRO A 308 -10.38 38.60 16.87
N VAL A 309 -11.51 38.60 17.57
CA VAL A 309 -12.82 38.97 16.98
C VAL A 309 -12.76 40.38 16.38
N GLY A 310 -13.40 40.56 15.23
CA GLY A 310 -13.40 41.80 14.47
C GLY A 310 -12.19 42.00 13.57
N THR A 311 -11.15 41.15 13.67
CA THR A 311 -9.97 41.21 12.79
C THR A 311 -10.40 41.14 11.33
N LYS A 312 -9.87 42.03 10.50
CA LYS A 312 -10.18 42.07 9.07
C LYS A 312 -9.19 41.20 8.29
N LEU A 313 -9.73 40.18 7.62
CA LEU A 313 -8.99 39.30 6.73
C LEU A 313 -9.16 39.74 5.28
N TRP A 314 -8.13 39.51 4.47
CA TRP A 314 -8.07 39.94 3.07
C TRP A 314 -7.67 38.78 2.15
N ASP A 315 -8.09 38.78 0.89
CA ASP A 315 -7.45 37.92 -0.11
C ASP A 315 -6.05 38.44 -0.44
N ARG A 316 -5.23 37.63 -1.12
CA ARG A 316 -3.85 37.98 -1.47
C ARG A 316 -3.72 39.29 -2.26
N GLN A 317 -4.74 39.66 -3.04
CA GLN A 317 -4.76 40.89 -3.84
C GLN A 317 -5.44 42.06 -3.11
N ALA A 318 -5.86 41.88 -1.86
CA ALA A 318 -6.58 42.87 -1.05
C ALA A 318 -7.86 43.45 -1.69
N ARG A 319 -8.53 42.67 -2.56
CA ARG A 319 -9.79 43.02 -3.24
C ARG A 319 -11.01 42.69 -2.40
N HIS A 320 -10.96 41.57 -1.67
CA HIS A 320 -12.05 41.07 -0.86
C HIS A 320 -11.65 41.08 0.61
N SER A 321 -12.62 41.32 1.49
CA SER A 321 -12.37 41.29 2.92
C SER A 321 -13.55 40.77 3.73
N VAL A 322 -13.23 40.12 4.83
CA VAL A 322 -14.18 39.62 5.82
C VAL A 322 -13.72 39.98 7.23
N LYS A 323 -14.63 39.99 8.19
CA LYS A 323 -14.32 40.18 9.62
C LYS A 323 -14.51 38.88 10.38
N VAL A 324 -13.61 38.62 11.33
CA VAL A 324 -13.68 37.47 12.23
C VAL A 324 -14.81 37.65 13.23
N ARG A 325 -15.61 36.60 13.45
CA ARG A 325 -16.69 36.55 14.44
C ARG A 325 -16.29 35.69 15.64
N ALA A 326 -16.98 35.90 16.76
CA ALA A 326 -16.74 35.16 18.01
C ALA A 326 -17.10 33.67 17.92
N ASP A 327 -17.96 33.28 16.97
CA ASP A 327 -18.44 31.91 16.74
C ASP A 327 -17.51 31.09 15.81
N GLY A 328 -16.31 31.59 15.50
CA GLY A 328 -15.39 30.91 14.57
C GLY A 328 -15.85 30.97 13.10
N LEU A 329 -16.74 31.91 12.75
CA LEU A 329 -17.09 32.23 11.38
C LEU A 329 -16.47 33.56 10.94
N VAL A 330 -16.66 33.90 9.67
CA VAL A 330 -16.29 35.21 9.13
C VAL A 330 -17.47 35.82 8.37
N GLU A 331 -17.55 37.14 8.37
CA GLU A 331 -18.65 37.88 7.75
C GLU A 331 -18.18 38.97 6.79
N THR A 332 -18.97 39.26 5.75
CA THR A 332 -18.81 40.46 4.95
C THR A 332 -19.35 41.65 5.73
N GLY A 333 -18.48 42.58 6.14
CA GLY A 333 -18.92 43.74 6.91
C GLY A 333 -19.76 44.71 6.07
N ARG A 334 -21.09 44.69 6.25
CA ARG A 334 -22.06 45.81 6.06
C ARG A 334 -23.52 45.35 6.27
N GLY A 335 -24.23 46.00 7.21
CA GLY A 335 -25.71 46.04 7.30
C GLY A 335 -26.44 44.72 7.62
N ARG A 336 -27.79 44.75 7.64
CA ARG A 336 -28.66 43.58 7.89
C ARG A 336 -28.52 42.44 6.86
N ASN A 337 -27.80 42.66 5.76
CA ASN A 337 -27.55 41.69 4.70
C ASN A 337 -26.11 41.14 4.71
N ALA A 338 -25.37 41.30 5.82
CA ALA A 338 -24.03 40.74 5.96
C ALA A 338 -24.07 39.20 5.83
N ALA A 339 -23.44 38.66 4.79
CA ALA A 339 -23.28 37.23 4.64
C ALA A 339 -22.19 36.74 5.61
N PHE A 340 -22.47 35.66 6.33
CA PHE A 340 -21.49 34.98 7.18
C PHE A 340 -21.36 33.50 6.80
N GLY A 341 -20.27 32.89 7.21
CA GLY A 341 -19.99 31.48 6.99
C GLY A 341 -18.56 31.12 7.37
N SER A 342 -18.19 29.87 7.14
CA SER A 342 -16.79 29.44 7.34
C SER A 342 -15.83 30.18 6.41
N ILE A 343 -14.54 30.21 6.78
CA ILE A 343 -13.47 30.77 5.95
C ILE A 343 -13.44 30.19 4.52
N HIS A 344 -13.86 28.94 4.35
CA HIS A 344 -13.94 28.26 3.06
C HIS A 344 -15.12 28.75 2.22
N GLN A 345 -16.32 28.78 2.81
CA GLN A 345 -17.54 29.25 2.14
C GLN A 345 -17.43 30.72 1.74
N MET A 346 -16.88 31.56 2.62
CA MET A 346 -16.67 32.97 2.31
C MET A 346 -15.56 33.16 1.28
N GLY A 347 -14.54 32.29 1.29
CA GLY A 347 -13.51 32.26 0.25
C GLY A 347 -14.07 31.88 -1.13
N VAL A 348 -15.00 30.92 -1.21
CA VAL A 348 -15.71 30.55 -2.44
C VAL A 348 -16.52 31.74 -2.98
N LYS A 349 -17.31 32.39 -2.12
CA LYS A 349 -18.09 33.57 -2.49
C LYS A 349 -17.20 34.72 -3.01
N ALA A 350 -16.01 34.88 -2.44
CA ALA A 350 -15.05 35.90 -2.86
C ALA A 350 -14.31 35.56 -4.16
N SER A 351 -13.95 34.29 -4.38
CA SER A 351 -13.17 33.86 -5.55
C SER A 351 -14.03 33.54 -6.78
N GLY A 352 -15.32 33.22 -6.59
CA GLY A 352 -16.21 32.75 -7.64
C GLY A 352 -15.94 31.29 -8.09
N GLY A 353 -15.03 30.58 -7.43
CA GLY A 353 -14.66 29.21 -7.77
C GLY A 353 -15.51 28.14 -7.07
N PRO A 354 -15.50 26.87 -7.54
CA PRO A 354 -16.30 25.78 -6.96
C PRO A 354 -15.82 25.33 -5.57
N SER A 355 -14.59 25.67 -5.18
CA SER A 355 -14.03 25.39 -3.85
C SER A 355 -12.97 26.43 -3.47
N CYS A 356 -12.70 26.58 -2.17
CA CYS A 356 -11.66 27.49 -1.65
C CYS A 356 -11.04 26.95 -0.36
N ASN A 357 -9.71 26.92 -0.30
CA ASN A 357 -8.98 26.70 0.95
C ASN A 357 -8.81 28.02 1.70
N GLY A 358 -9.72 28.29 2.65
CA GLY A 358 -9.73 29.54 3.42
C GLY A 358 -8.42 29.82 4.18
N TRP A 359 -7.67 28.78 4.56
CA TRP A 359 -6.41 28.93 5.30
C TRP A 359 -5.32 29.66 4.51
N THR A 360 -5.21 29.36 3.22
CA THR A 360 -4.22 29.97 2.33
C THR A 360 -4.81 31.14 1.53
N PHE A 361 -6.14 31.23 1.43
CA PHE A 361 -6.82 32.32 0.73
C PHE A 361 -6.85 33.61 1.56
N TRP A 362 -7.19 33.51 2.84
CA TRP A 362 -7.33 34.67 3.73
C TRP A 362 -6.02 35.02 4.42
N HIS A 363 -5.76 36.32 4.54
CA HIS A 363 -4.53 36.88 5.10
C HIS A 363 -4.86 37.90 6.18
N THR A 364 -4.09 37.91 7.26
CA THR A 364 -4.02 39.07 8.16
C THR A 364 -3.14 40.13 7.53
N ARG A 365 -3.39 41.40 7.88
CA ARG A 365 -2.58 42.53 7.40
C ARG A 365 -1.82 43.14 8.58
N ALA A 366 -0.50 43.06 8.53
CA ALA A 366 0.38 43.70 9.52
C ALA A 366 0.37 45.23 9.37
N ARG A 367 0.87 45.95 10.39
CA ARG A 367 0.92 47.43 10.39
C ARG A 367 1.74 48.01 9.24
N ASN A 368 2.79 47.30 8.81
CA ASN A 368 3.61 47.65 7.64
C ASN A 368 2.94 47.31 6.30
N GLY A 369 1.68 46.83 6.30
CA GLY A 369 0.91 46.51 5.11
C GLY A 369 1.09 45.09 4.58
N THR A 370 2.04 44.31 5.12
CA THR A 370 2.32 42.94 4.70
C THR A 370 1.11 42.03 4.95
N LEU A 371 0.79 41.19 3.96
CA LEU A 371 -0.26 40.17 4.05
C LEU A 371 0.34 38.81 4.38
N THR A 372 -0.10 38.20 5.47
CA THR A 372 0.34 36.87 5.91
C THR A 372 -0.84 35.90 5.92
N PRO A 373 -0.77 34.73 5.27
CA PRO A 373 -1.85 33.75 5.29
C PRO A 373 -2.23 33.35 6.71
N ILE A 374 -3.52 33.19 7.00
CA ILE A 374 -3.97 32.72 8.33
C ILE A 374 -3.51 31.28 8.65
N ASP A 375 -3.07 30.53 7.65
CA ASP A 375 -2.41 29.23 7.83
C ASP A 375 -1.13 29.31 8.68
N GLU A 376 -0.49 30.48 8.74
CA GLU A 376 0.67 30.68 9.62
C GLU A 376 0.27 30.62 11.10
N LEU A 377 -0.86 31.23 11.46
CA LEU A 377 -1.40 31.19 12.82
C LEU A 377 -1.79 29.75 13.20
N ARG A 378 -2.32 28.99 12.24
CA ARG A 378 -2.63 27.57 12.41
C ARG A 378 -1.39 26.74 12.71
N ARG A 379 -0.29 26.99 11.98
CA ARG A 379 0.99 26.30 12.19
C ARG A 379 1.62 26.66 13.53
N ARG A 380 1.59 27.94 13.90
CA ARG A 380 2.07 28.41 15.20
C ARG A 380 1.33 27.74 16.35
N LEU A 381 0.00 27.77 16.35
CA LEU A 381 -0.79 27.13 17.41
C LEU A 381 -0.50 25.62 17.50
N ARG A 382 -0.29 24.97 16.36
CA ARG A 382 0.06 23.54 16.34
C ARG A 382 1.42 23.28 16.99
N ALA A 383 2.40 24.15 16.79
CA ALA A 383 3.69 24.04 17.44
C ALA A 383 3.56 24.25 18.97
N GLU A 384 2.82 25.28 19.38
CA GLU A 384 2.54 25.57 20.81
C GLU A 384 1.78 24.41 21.50
N MET A 385 0.90 23.69 20.79
CA MET A 385 0.19 22.52 21.32
C MET A 385 1.04 21.23 21.33
N ALA A 386 2.14 21.19 20.57
CA ALA A 386 3.03 20.03 20.51
C ALA A 386 4.14 20.10 21.57
N GLU A 387 4.44 21.30 22.07
CA GLU A 387 5.25 21.51 23.27
C GLU A 387 4.36 21.31 24.51
N GLU A 388 4.28 20.09 25.04
CA GLU A 388 3.77 19.92 26.41
C GLU A 388 4.68 20.70 27.38
N PRO A 389 4.14 21.45 28.36
CA PRO A 389 4.97 21.95 29.44
C PRO A 389 5.47 20.73 30.23
N LEU A 390 6.80 20.63 30.43
CA LEU A 390 7.38 19.80 31.48
C LEU A 390 6.54 19.99 32.74
N THR A 391 6.10 18.90 33.33
CA THR A 391 5.31 18.98 34.55
C THR A 391 6.19 19.57 35.65
N ALA A 392 5.63 20.35 36.57
CA ALA A 392 6.38 20.93 37.70
C ALA A 392 7.16 19.88 38.52
N ALA A 393 6.78 18.59 38.41
CA ALA A 393 7.50 17.47 39.00
C ALA A 393 8.87 17.17 38.36
N GLU A 394 9.12 17.62 37.13
CA GLU A 394 10.38 17.40 36.40
C GLU A 394 11.37 18.55 36.60
N GLU A 395 10.90 19.77 36.91
CA GLU A 395 11.76 20.88 37.32
C GLU A 395 12.35 20.67 38.72
N ASP A 396 11.54 20.16 39.68
CA ASP A 396 12.02 19.81 41.03
C ASP A 396 13.11 18.72 41.00
N ALA A 397 12.98 17.73 40.09
CA ALA A 397 13.97 16.65 39.92
C ALA A 397 15.29 17.11 39.26
N ALA A 398 15.27 18.23 38.54
CA ALA A 398 16.46 18.81 37.91
C ALA A 398 17.27 19.67 38.90
N GLU A 399 16.62 20.33 39.86
CA GLU A 399 17.31 21.04 40.95
C GLU A 399 17.92 20.08 41.98
N GLU A 400 17.26 18.95 42.28
CA GLU A 400 17.78 17.96 43.24
C GLU A 400 19.05 17.24 42.73
N ASN A 401 19.18 17.03 41.41
CA ASN A 401 20.37 16.40 40.80
C ASN A 401 21.56 17.36 40.64
N ALA A 402 21.36 18.67 40.69
CA ALA A 402 22.45 19.65 40.61
C ALA A 402 23.19 19.85 41.94
N ALA A 403 22.60 19.44 43.07
CA ALA A 403 23.17 19.60 44.41
C ALA A 403 24.00 18.39 44.91
N GLY A 404 24.08 17.30 44.14
CA GLY A 404 24.48 15.97 44.62
C GLY A 404 25.87 15.44 44.22
N THR A 405 26.83 16.27 43.81
CA THR A 405 28.20 15.79 43.49
C THR A 405 29.30 16.59 44.20
N ASP A 406 29.49 16.31 45.48
CA ASP A 406 30.78 16.47 46.16
C ASP A 406 31.41 15.09 46.33
N ILE A 407 32.42 14.77 45.50
CA ILE A 407 33.23 13.56 45.61
C ILE A 407 34.48 13.90 46.44
N PRO A 408 34.79 13.20 47.55
CA PRO A 408 36.01 13.45 48.30
C PRO A 408 37.23 12.83 47.60
N ALA A 409 38.33 13.60 47.58
CA ALA A 409 39.62 13.22 47.04
C ALA A 409 40.27 12.05 47.81
N ILE A 410 40.72 11.03 47.08
CA ILE A 410 41.51 9.91 47.60
C ILE A 410 42.98 10.31 47.63
N LEU A 411 43.60 10.27 48.82
CA LEU A 411 45.04 10.43 49.05
C LEU A 411 45.82 9.13 48.75
N PRO A 412 47.13 9.22 48.43
CA PRO A 412 47.92 8.07 47.98
C PRO A 412 48.53 7.29 49.14
N VAL A 413 48.69 5.97 48.98
CA VAL A 413 49.52 5.14 49.87
C VAL A 413 50.70 4.57 49.08
N THR A 414 51.89 4.98 49.52
CA THR A 414 53.21 4.45 49.19
C THR A 414 53.43 3.07 49.82
N THR A 415 53.91 2.09 49.07
CA THR A 415 55.25 1.46 49.16
C THR A 415 55.39 0.36 48.12
#